data_AF-A0AAD9QWI3-F1
#
_entry.id   AF-A0AAD9QWI3-F1
#
_cell.length_a   1.000
_cell.length_b   1.000
_cell.length_c   1.000
_cell.angle_alpha   90.00
_cell.angle_beta   90.00
_cell.angle_gamma   90.00
#
_symmetry.space_group_name_H-M   'P 1'
#
loop_
_entity.id
_entity.type
_entity.pdbx_description
1 polymer ?
#
loop_
_entity_poly.entity_id
_entity_poly.type
_entity_poly.pdbx_seq_one_letter_code
_entity_poly.pdbx_strand_id
1 'polypeptide(L)'
;MAVLMRIGLALAGMIFSCVFADRGLQLKSSSGDEVRGCYVYNQTLAVCFNVQKDAIVILKTTGERLVQYYNLGPDMFYYQVMDQSFIARGPSMFFVPDEVSREPESLRAFAKDQYENEETVRHHFQAAVSELHYVPEVRLLELVSAALADNTTRLEILQPFHTLCLNLLQQAEIKIPPELSAEHGMEDDNADTHDREERCSRPQRNRCRGMCGLGCNCWKWICGDCCWHLGCYQHDLCCNYSRFSTYCLFPYSYNLSCSKGFGGYKKCRRMGWR
;
A
#
# COMPACT_ATOMS: atom_id res chain seq x y z
N MET A 1 4.04 16.17 -21.79
CA MET A 1 4.16 15.20 -22.92
C MET A 1 5.22 14.12 -22.68
N ALA A 2 6.40 14.42 -22.12
CA ALA A 2 7.42 13.40 -21.83
C ALA A 2 7.04 12.38 -20.72
N VAL A 3 6.22 12.79 -19.75
CA VAL A 3 5.72 11.90 -18.66
C VAL A 3 4.68 10.90 -19.19
N LEU A 4 3.80 11.34 -20.09
CA LEU A 4 2.74 10.50 -20.71
C LEU A 4 3.34 9.38 -21.59
N MET A 5 4.42 9.65 -22.32
CA MET A 5 5.10 8.65 -23.14
C MET A 5 5.79 7.54 -22.33
N ARG A 6 6.24 7.83 -21.10
CA ARG A 6 6.86 6.81 -20.22
C ARG A 6 5.82 5.89 -19.56
N ILE A 7 4.62 6.40 -19.28
CA ILE A 7 3.52 5.62 -18.69
C ILE A 7 2.97 4.61 -19.71
N GLY A 8 2.75 5.02 -20.96
CA GLY A 8 2.29 4.12 -22.04
C GLY A 8 3.31 3.03 -22.42
N LEU A 9 4.61 3.33 -22.39
CA LEU A 9 5.67 2.33 -22.65
C LEU A 9 5.96 1.40 -21.46
N ALA A 10 5.66 1.81 -20.23
CA ALA A 10 5.76 0.92 -19.07
C ALA A 10 4.65 -0.15 -19.04
N LEU A 11 3.51 0.10 -19.70
CA LEU A 11 2.33 -0.77 -19.69
C LEU A 11 2.33 -1.87 -20.75
N ALA A 12 3.05 -1.69 -21.87
CA ALA A 12 2.99 -2.59 -23.03
C ALA A 12 4.14 -3.62 -23.14
N GLY A 13 5.12 -3.60 -22.23
CA GLY A 13 6.37 -4.36 -22.37
C GLY A 13 6.80 -5.20 -21.16
N MET A 14 5.87 -5.59 -20.28
CA MET A 14 6.21 -6.36 -19.08
C MET A 14 6.26 -7.87 -19.33
N ILE A 15 7.13 -8.32 -20.25
CA ILE A 15 7.52 -9.73 -20.31
C ILE A 15 8.59 -9.95 -19.24
N PHE A 16 8.18 -10.42 -18.06
CA PHE A 16 9.10 -10.81 -17.00
C PHE A 16 9.73 -12.16 -17.34
N SER A 17 10.82 -12.17 -18.10
CA SER A 17 11.75 -13.30 -18.06
C SER A 17 12.43 -13.28 -16.69
N CYS A 18 11.89 -14.04 -15.74
CA CYS A 18 12.60 -14.40 -14.52
C CYS A 18 13.46 -15.63 -14.84
N VAL A 19 14.77 -15.51 -14.70
CA VAL A 19 15.65 -16.68 -14.73
C VAL A 19 15.56 -17.30 -13.34
N PHE A 20 14.82 -18.41 -13.21
CA PHE A 20 14.48 -19.06 -11.93
C PHE A 20 15.65 -19.86 -11.32
N ALA A 21 16.79 -19.20 -11.07
CA ALA A 21 17.93 -19.83 -10.40
C ALA A 21 17.96 -19.56 -8.89
N ASP A 22 17.65 -18.34 -8.44
CA ASP A 22 17.79 -17.94 -7.03
C ASP A 22 16.46 -17.48 -6.39
N ARG A 23 16.14 -18.03 -5.21
CA ARG A 23 15.03 -17.58 -4.37
C ARG A 23 15.33 -16.22 -3.74
N GLY A 24 14.29 -15.42 -3.52
CA GLY A 24 14.37 -14.11 -2.86
C GLY A 24 14.18 -12.94 -3.82
N LEU A 25 14.64 -11.77 -3.38
CA LEU A 25 14.49 -10.51 -4.10
C LEU A 25 15.50 -10.40 -5.26
N GLN A 26 14.98 -10.20 -6.46
CA GLN A 26 15.75 -9.95 -7.68
C GLN A 26 15.42 -8.55 -8.22
N LEU A 27 16.34 -7.60 -8.05
CA LEU A 27 16.19 -6.24 -8.56
C LEU A 27 16.67 -6.15 -10.01
N LYS A 28 15.84 -5.57 -10.89
CA LYS A 28 16.17 -5.34 -12.31
C LYS A 28 16.60 -3.90 -12.58
N SER A 29 15.99 -2.93 -11.91
CA SER A 29 16.43 -1.53 -11.95
C SER A 29 16.25 -0.87 -10.58
N SER A 30 17.23 -0.05 -10.22
CA SER A 30 17.23 0.81 -9.04
C SER A 30 17.78 2.19 -9.42
N SER A 31 17.13 2.85 -10.39
CA SER A 31 17.51 4.22 -10.80
C SER A 31 16.94 5.25 -9.82
N GLY A 32 17.43 6.49 -9.83
CA GLY A 32 17.05 7.57 -8.89
C GLY A 32 15.55 7.88 -8.73
N ASP A 33 14.68 7.34 -9.59
CA ASP A 33 13.21 7.51 -9.55
C ASP A 33 12.41 6.19 -9.66
N GLU A 34 13.07 5.04 -9.76
CA GLU A 34 12.41 3.74 -9.97
C GLU A 34 13.04 2.61 -9.14
N VAL A 35 12.21 1.74 -8.59
CA VAL A 35 12.60 0.45 -7.99
C VAL A 35 11.76 -0.65 -8.61
N ARG A 36 12.39 -1.54 -9.38
CA ARG A 36 11.73 -2.63 -10.11
C ARG A 36 12.40 -3.96 -9.83
N GLY A 37 11.60 -5.00 -9.63
CA GLY A 37 12.12 -6.34 -9.40
C GLY A 37 11.03 -7.38 -9.27
N CYS A 38 11.43 -8.58 -8.85
CA CYS A 38 10.53 -9.64 -8.44
C CYS A 38 11.03 -10.28 -7.16
N TYR A 39 10.11 -10.80 -6.36
CA TYR A 39 10.42 -11.72 -5.29
C TYR A 39 10.06 -13.13 -5.74
N VAL A 40 11.06 -13.99 -5.88
CA VAL A 40 10.90 -15.38 -6.33
C VAL A 40 10.84 -16.29 -5.11
N TYR A 41 9.68 -16.88 -4.85
CA TYR A 41 9.53 -17.83 -3.75
C TYR A 41 9.97 -19.25 -4.17
N ASN A 42 9.54 -19.68 -5.35
CA ASN A 42 9.95 -20.93 -5.98
C ASN A 42 9.78 -20.85 -7.52
N GLN A 43 9.96 -21.96 -8.22
CA GLN A 43 9.89 -22.03 -9.70
C GLN A 43 8.52 -21.65 -10.28
N THR A 44 7.44 -21.75 -9.51
CA THR A 44 6.06 -21.54 -9.97
C THR A 44 5.39 -20.34 -9.32
N LEU A 45 6.02 -19.70 -8.35
CA LEU A 45 5.42 -18.65 -7.53
C LEU A 45 6.41 -17.50 -7.31
N ALA A 46 6.08 -16.36 -7.89
CA ALA A 46 6.79 -15.10 -7.74
C ALA A 46 5.81 -13.93 -7.81
N VAL A 47 6.18 -12.80 -7.21
CA VAL A 47 5.45 -11.54 -7.39
C VAL A 47 6.41 -10.48 -7.88
N CYS A 48 6.00 -9.75 -8.91
CA CYS A 48 6.83 -8.72 -9.53
C CYS A 48 6.26 -7.34 -9.26
N PHE A 49 7.12 -6.34 -9.17
CA PHE A 49 6.73 -4.98 -8.86
C PHE A 49 7.52 -3.95 -9.66
N ASN A 50 6.89 -2.81 -9.89
CA ASN A 50 7.51 -1.59 -10.36
C ASN A 50 6.99 -0.42 -9.53
N VAL A 51 7.90 0.24 -8.82
CA VAL A 51 7.60 1.38 -7.96
C VAL A 51 8.30 2.62 -8.51
N GLN A 52 7.51 3.66 -8.76
CA GLN A 52 7.93 4.99 -9.18
C GLN A 52 7.27 6.01 -8.25
N LYS A 53 7.77 7.25 -8.27
CA LYS A 53 7.27 8.34 -7.41
C LYS A 53 5.73 8.49 -7.40
N ASP A 54 5.11 8.31 -8.56
CA ASP A 54 3.67 8.54 -8.76
C ASP A 54 2.93 7.31 -9.29
N ALA A 55 3.56 6.14 -9.28
CA ALA A 55 2.97 4.92 -9.82
C ALA A 55 3.51 3.65 -9.16
N ILE A 56 2.63 2.70 -8.91
CA ILE A 56 2.97 1.36 -8.43
C ILE A 56 2.25 0.35 -9.30
N VAL A 57 2.95 -0.70 -9.69
CA VAL A 57 2.36 -1.88 -10.32
C VAL A 57 2.85 -3.13 -9.62
N ILE A 58 1.93 -4.04 -9.32
CA ILE A 58 2.21 -5.37 -8.77
C ILE A 58 1.60 -6.41 -9.71
N LEU A 59 2.39 -7.41 -10.08
CA LEU A 59 2.02 -8.44 -11.02
C LEU A 59 2.17 -9.84 -10.42
N LYS A 60 1.29 -10.74 -10.85
CA LYS A 60 1.42 -12.18 -10.63
C LYS A 60 2.60 -12.76 -11.42
N THR A 61 2.95 -14.01 -11.12
CA THR A 61 3.95 -14.78 -11.87
C THR A 61 3.63 -14.84 -13.36
N THR A 62 2.34 -14.89 -13.70
CA THR A 62 1.81 -14.97 -15.07
C THR A 62 1.88 -13.65 -15.84
N GLY A 63 2.24 -12.54 -15.18
CA GLY A 63 2.21 -11.19 -15.74
C GLY A 63 0.85 -10.49 -15.62
N GLU A 64 -0.17 -11.17 -15.10
CA GLU A 64 -1.46 -10.57 -14.77
C GLU A 64 -1.30 -9.48 -13.69
N ARG A 65 -2.02 -8.37 -13.84
CA ARG A 65 -2.01 -7.29 -12.86
C ARG A 65 -2.75 -7.72 -11.60
N LEU A 66 -2.05 -7.64 -10.48
CA LEU A 66 -2.65 -7.80 -9.15
C LEU A 66 -3.15 -6.45 -8.66
N VAL A 67 -2.29 -5.43 -8.71
CA VAL A 67 -2.62 -4.06 -8.30
C VAL A 67 -1.96 -3.08 -9.24
N GLN A 68 -2.66 -1.97 -9.49
CA GLN A 68 -2.09 -0.80 -10.14
C GLN A 68 -2.54 0.45 -9.40
N TYR A 69 -1.60 1.35 -9.15
CA TYR A 69 -1.84 2.65 -8.55
C TYR A 69 -1.11 3.71 -9.38
N TYR A 70 -1.73 4.86 -9.61
CA TYR A 70 -0.98 6.04 -10.02
C TYR A 70 -1.72 7.34 -9.70
N ASN A 71 -0.94 8.39 -9.50
CA ASN A 71 -1.41 9.72 -9.19
C ASN A 71 -2.06 10.37 -10.43
N LEU A 72 -3.28 10.87 -10.31
CA LEU A 72 -4.01 11.58 -11.37
C LEU A 72 -3.94 13.11 -11.22
N GLY A 73 -3.40 13.60 -10.10
CA GLY A 73 -3.29 15.01 -9.77
C GLY A 73 -3.63 15.30 -8.31
N PRO A 74 -3.76 16.58 -7.92
CA PRO A 74 -4.07 16.96 -6.55
C PRO A 74 -5.33 16.27 -6.03
N ASP A 75 -5.21 15.59 -4.89
CA ASP A 75 -6.27 14.83 -4.22
C ASP A 75 -6.97 13.77 -5.09
N MET A 76 -6.36 13.31 -6.20
CA MET A 76 -6.96 12.32 -7.09
C MET A 76 -5.96 11.25 -7.51
N PHE A 77 -6.35 9.99 -7.41
CA PHE A 77 -5.53 8.86 -7.84
C PHE A 77 -6.37 7.71 -8.36
N TYR A 78 -5.78 6.96 -9.28
CA TYR A 78 -6.33 5.71 -9.78
C TYR A 78 -5.84 4.55 -8.94
N TYR A 79 -6.73 3.60 -8.70
CA TYR A 79 -6.42 2.38 -7.99
C TYR A 79 -7.16 1.20 -8.61
N GLN A 80 -6.43 0.15 -8.95
CA GLN A 80 -6.95 -1.10 -9.46
C GLN A 80 -6.53 -2.21 -8.52
N VAL A 81 -7.47 -3.09 -8.19
CA VAL A 81 -7.21 -4.34 -7.48
C VAL A 81 -7.87 -5.45 -8.28
N MET A 82 -7.07 -6.43 -8.70
CA MET A 82 -7.49 -7.47 -9.63
C MET A 82 -8.05 -6.83 -10.92
N ASP A 83 -9.29 -7.13 -11.28
CA ASP A 83 -9.99 -6.55 -12.43
C ASP A 83 -10.81 -5.29 -12.07
N GLN A 84 -11.03 -5.02 -10.77
CA GLN A 84 -11.83 -3.89 -10.32
C GLN A 84 -11.03 -2.60 -10.28
N SER A 85 -11.58 -1.53 -10.87
CA SER A 85 -10.95 -0.22 -10.99
C SER A 85 -11.68 0.86 -10.21
N PHE A 86 -10.92 1.76 -9.60
CA PHE A 86 -11.42 2.82 -8.75
C PHE A 86 -10.67 4.13 -9.00
N ILE A 87 -11.38 5.24 -8.82
CA ILE A 87 -10.76 6.57 -8.67
C ILE A 87 -11.10 7.07 -7.28
N ALA A 88 -10.09 7.51 -6.54
CA ALA A 88 -10.30 8.28 -5.33
C ALA A 88 -10.20 9.77 -5.65
N ARG A 89 -11.09 10.57 -5.05
CA ARG A 89 -11.04 12.04 -5.10
C ARG A 89 -11.35 12.61 -3.71
N GLY A 90 -10.33 13.07 -3.01
CA GLY A 90 -10.46 13.41 -1.59
C GLY A 90 -11.03 12.21 -0.80
N PRO A 91 -11.98 12.40 0.13
CA PRO A 91 -12.47 11.31 0.96
C PRO A 91 -13.24 10.22 0.19
N SER A 92 -13.72 10.54 -1.01
CA SER A 92 -14.64 9.70 -1.77
C SER A 92 -13.88 8.80 -2.74
N MET A 93 -14.48 7.65 -3.06
CA MET A 93 -14.01 6.73 -4.09
C MET A 93 -15.15 6.44 -5.07
N PHE A 94 -14.82 6.17 -6.32
CA PHE A 94 -15.76 5.86 -7.40
C PHE A 94 -15.31 4.59 -8.09
N PHE A 95 -16.25 3.69 -8.37
CA PHE A 95 -16.00 2.55 -9.24
C PHE A 95 -15.87 3.03 -10.70
N VAL A 96 -14.95 2.44 -11.45
CA VAL A 96 -14.72 2.76 -12.85
C VAL A 96 -15.04 1.55 -13.73
N PRO A 97 -16.15 1.58 -14.49
CA PRO A 97 -16.52 0.52 -15.42
C PRO A 97 -15.43 0.23 -16.47
N ASP A 98 -15.45 -0.96 -17.06
CA ASP A 98 -14.43 -1.42 -18.01
C ASP A 98 -14.50 -0.71 -19.36
N GLU A 99 -15.65 -0.13 -19.70
CA GLU A 99 -15.84 0.67 -20.91
C GLU A 99 -15.06 2.00 -20.85
N VAL A 100 -14.68 2.44 -19.65
CA VAL A 100 -13.90 3.66 -19.45
C VAL A 100 -12.43 3.38 -19.68
N SER A 101 -11.86 4.03 -20.69
CA SER A 101 -10.42 4.02 -20.96
C SER A 101 -9.59 4.31 -19.71
N ARG A 102 -8.55 3.49 -19.49
CA ARG A 102 -7.61 3.62 -18.37
C ARG A 102 -6.52 4.67 -18.61
N GLU A 103 -6.66 5.50 -19.65
CA GLU A 103 -5.76 6.64 -19.88
C GLU A 103 -6.04 7.77 -18.87
N PRO A 104 -5.01 8.47 -18.36
CA PRO A 104 -5.17 9.47 -17.30
C PRO A 104 -6.13 10.62 -17.65
N GLU A 105 -6.27 11.00 -18.91
CA GLU A 105 -7.20 12.05 -19.35
C GLU A 105 -8.65 11.57 -19.32
N SER A 106 -8.90 10.34 -19.78
CA SER A 106 -10.22 9.70 -19.75
C SER A 106 -10.72 9.47 -18.33
N LEU A 107 -9.86 8.98 -17.43
CA LEU A 107 -10.21 8.81 -16.02
C LEU A 107 -10.53 10.13 -15.33
N ARG A 108 -9.74 11.18 -15.61
CA ARG A 108 -10.02 12.52 -15.10
C ARG A 108 -11.33 13.09 -15.63
N ALA A 109 -11.65 12.86 -16.90
CA ALA A 109 -12.94 13.26 -17.46
C ALA A 109 -14.09 12.51 -16.78
N PHE A 110 -14.00 11.17 -16.68
CA PHE A 110 -14.99 10.34 -16.00
C PHE A 110 -15.26 10.83 -14.58
N ALA A 111 -14.21 11.09 -13.79
CA ALA A 111 -14.31 11.52 -12.41
C ALA A 111 -14.93 12.92 -12.20
N LYS A 112 -15.06 13.75 -13.24
CA LYS A 112 -15.72 15.07 -13.11
C LYS A 112 -17.23 14.94 -12.92
N ASP A 113 -17.82 13.99 -13.62
CA ASP A 113 -19.27 13.82 -13.71
C ASP A 113 -19.81 12.74 -12.76
N GLN A 114 -18.92 12.06 -12.03
CA GLN A 114 -19.33 11.05 -11.05
C GLN A 114 -19.82 11.66 -9.75
N TYR A 115 -20.90 11.08 -9.25
CA TYR A 115 -21.36 11.21 -7.88
C TYR A 115 -20.99 9.95 -7.09
N GLU A 116 -20.79 10.11 -5.78
CA GLU A 116 -20.42 9.01 -4.89
C GLU A 116 -21.57 8.02 -4.75
N ASN A 117 -21.34 6.77 -5.15
CA ASN A 117 -22.24 5.65 -4.89
C ASN A 117 -21.53 4.65 -3.97
N GLU A 118 -21.60 4.93 -2.66
CA GLU A 118 -20.90 4.16 -1.63
C GLU A 118 -21.24 2.67 -1.69
N GLU A 119 -22.49 2.31 -2.00
CA GLU A 119 -22.91 0.91 -2.07
C GLU A 119 -22.21 0.17 -3.22
N THR A 120 -22.19 0.77 -4.41
CA THR A 120 -21.52 0.20 -5.58
C THR A 120 -20.02 0.08 -5.32
N VAL A 121 -19.39 1.14 -4.81
CA VAL A 121 -17.96 1.15 -4.48
C VAL A 121 -17.63 0.05 -3.48
N ARG A 122 -18.40 -0.04 -2.38
CA ARG A 122 -18.24 -1.05 -1.36
C ARG A 122 -18.39 -2.46 -1.94
N HIS A 123 -19.42 -2.71 -2.75
CA HIS A 123 -19.65 -4.01 -3.37
C HIS A 123 -18.47 -4.45 -4.23
N HIS A 124 -18.04 -3.61 -5.19
CA HIS A 124 -16.93 -3.95 -6.09
C HIS A 124 -15.60 -4.06 -5.35
N PHE A 125 -15.34 -3.19 -4.38
CA PHE A 125 -14.12 -3.23 -3.59
C PHE A 125 -14.05 -4.49 -2.73
N GLN A 126 -15.14 -4.85 -2.05
CA GLN A 126 -15.22 -6.07 -1.25
C GLN A 126 -15.08 -7.33 -2.10
N ALA A 127 -15.66 -7.36 -3.31
CA ALA A 127 -15.48 -8.46 -4.24
C ALA A 127 -14.00 -8.65 -4.61
N ALA A 128 -13.33 -7.58 -5.07
CA ALA A 128 -11.90 -7.64 -5.44
C ALA A 128 -11.02 -8.11 -4.29
N VAL A 129 -11.24 -7.56 -3.10
CA VAL A 129 -10.46 -7.87 -1.91
C VAL A 129 -10.68 -9.30 -1.43
N SER A 130 -11.91 -9.81 -1.52
CA SER A 130 -12.21 -11.20 -1.14
C SER A 130 -11.50 -12.19 -2.06
N GLU A 131 -11.37 -11.87 -3.35
CA GLU A 131 -10.62 -12.70 -4.29
C GLU A 131 -9.12 -12.77 -3.98
N LEU A 132 -8.53 -11.66 -3.50
CA LEU A 132 -7.10 -11.63 -3.13
C LEU A 132 -6.73 -12.70 -2.12
N HIS A 133 -7.65 -13.10 -1.24
CA HIS A 133 -7.43 -14.17 -0.26
C HIS A 133 -6.95 -15.48 -0.92
N TYR A 134 -7.45 -15.75 -2.13
CA TYR A 134 -7.18 -16.97 -2.89
C TYR A 134 -5.99 -16.84 -3.86
N VAL A 135 -5.40 -15.64 -3.98
CA VAL A 135 -4.28 -15.40 -4.89
C VAL A 135 -2.95 -15.67 -4.16
N PRO A 136 -2.18 -16.69 -4.56
CA PRO A 136 -0.96 -17.09 -3.85
C PRO A 136 0.09 -15.97 -3.76
N GLU A 137 0.21 -15.15 -4.80
CA GLU A 137 1.16 -14.03 -4.84
C GLU A 137 0.88 -12.96 -3.78
N VAL A 138 -0.36 -12.80 -3.33
CA VAL A 138 -0.70 -11.81 -2.29
C VAL A 138 0.02 -12.15 -0.98
N ARG A 139 0.20 -13.43 -0.69
CA ARG A 139 0.92 -13.90 0.50
C ARG A 139 2.41 -13.54 0.46
N LEU A 140 2.95 -13.22 -0.72
CA LEU A 140 4.34 -12.79 -0.87
C LEU A 140 4.56 -11.30 -0.63
N LEU A 141 3.49 -10.48 -0.59
CA LEU A 141 3.62 -9.02 -0.50
C LEU A 141 4.40 -8.57 0.75
N GLU A 142 4.20 -9.26 1.86
CA GLU A 142 4.97 -9.02 3.08
C GLU A 142 6.45 -9.37 2.91
N LEU A 143 6.76 -10.51 2.30
CA LEU A 143 8.13 -10.94 2.02
C LEU A 143 8.85 -9.96 1.09
N VAL A 144 8.15 -9.42 0.10
CA VAL A 144 8.67 -8.41 -0.83
C VAL A 144 8.95 -7.11 -0.10
N SER A 145 7.96 -6.63 0.67
CA SER A 145 8.09 -5.45 1.51
C SER A 145 9.31 -5.60 2.43
N ALA A 146 9.47 -6.76 3.07
CA ALA A 146 10.62 -7.15 3.90
C ALA A 146 11.94 -7.11 3.19
N ALA A 147 12.05 -7.82 2.08
CA ALA A 147 13.30 -7.84 1.35
C ALA A 147 13.67 -6.44 0.83
N LEU A 148 12.70 -5.62 0.42
CA LEU A 148 12.96 -4.25 0.01
C LEU A 148 13.49 -3.41 1.17
N ALA A 149 12.82 -3.39 2.33
CA ALA A 149 13.31 -2.58 3.45
C ALA A 149 14.73 -3.00 3.92
N ASP A 150 15.05 -4.29 3.85
CA ASP A 150 16.37 -4.81 4.22
C ASP A 150 17.46 -4.48 3.17
N ASN A 151 17.10 -4.20 1.91
CA ASN A 151 18.04 -4.06 0.78
C ASN A 151 18.07 -2.66 0.13
N THR A 152 17.20 -1.73 0.53
CA THR A 152 17.18 -0.38 -0.05
C THR A 152 16.90 0.70 1.00
N THR A 153 17.66 1.78 0.92
CA THR A 153 17.54 2.97 1.78
C THR A 153 16.53 4.00 1.25
N ARG A 154 15.85 3.71 0.14
CA ARG A 154 15.00 4.65 -0.59
C ARG A 154 13.58 4.70 -0.05
N LEU A 155 13.47 5.01 1.24
CA LEU A 155 12.19 5.00 1.96
C LEU A 155 11.15 5.93 1.33
N GLU A 156 11.54 7.11 0.84
CA GLU A 156 10.60 8.09 0.27
C GLU A 156 9.76 7.55 -0.89
N ILE A 157 10.36 6.75 -1.79
CA ILE A 157 9.64 6.19 -2.94
C ILE A 157 8.96 4.84 -2.60
N LEU A 158 9.42 4.14 -1.56
CA LEU A 158 8.91 2.81 -1.19
C LEU A 158 7.82 2.87 -0.12
N GLN A 159 7.74 3.96 0.63
CA GLN A 159 6.69 4.24 1.61
C GLN A 159 5.27 3.95 1.06
N PRO A 160 4.87 4.49 -0.12
CA PRO A 160 3.59 4.16 -0.74
C PRO A 160 3.41 2.68 -1.04
N PHE A 161 4.47 2.00 -1.50
CA PHE A 161 4.43 0.57 -1.81
C PHE A 161 4.23 -0.28 -0.56
N HIS A 162 4.96 0.02 0.53
CA HIS A 162 4.85 -0.67 1.80
C HIS A 162 3.43 -0.59 2.39
N THR A 163 2.86 0.62 2.39
CA THR A 163 1.49 0.82 2.89
C THR A 163 0.45 0.13 2.03
N LEU A 164 0.60 0.17 0.71
CA LEU A 164 -0.29 -0.55 -0.21
C LEU A 164 -0.26 -2.05 0.04
N CYS A 165 0.93 -2.66 0.18
CA CYS A 165 1.06 -4.09 0.48
C CYS A 165 0.35 -4.47 1.79
N LEU A 166 0.54 -3.69 2.84
CA LEU A 166 -0.10 -3.95 4.14
C LEU A 166 -1.62 -3.83 4.05
N ASN A 167 -2.12 -2.75 3.44
CA ASN A 167 -3.55 -2.54 3.28
C ASN A 167 -4.19 -3.72 2.54
N LEU A 168 -3.55 -4.23 1.48
CA LEU A 168 -4.07 -5.41 0.77
C LEU A 168 -4.12 -6.66 1.63
N LEU A 169 -3.05 -6.96 2.37
CA LEU A 169 -3.01 -8.12 3.26
C LEU A 169 -4.10 -8.06 4.34
N GLN A 170 -4.30 -6.88 4.93
CA GLN A 170 -5.32 -6.66 5.95
C GLN A 170 -6.74 -6.78 5.39
N GLN A 171 -6.99 -6.14 4.24
CA GLN A 171 -8.30 -6.16 3.61
C GLN A 171 -8.66 -7.59 3.16
N ALA A 172 -7.69 -8.36 2.66
CA ALA A 172 -7.85 -9.77 2.27
C ALA A 172 -7.91 -10.74 3.47
N GLU A 173 -7.83 -10.23 4.71
CA GLU A 173 -7.80 -11.00 5.96
C GLU A 173 -6.71 -12.09 5.96
N ILE A 174 -5.60 -11.83 5.26
CA ILE A 174 -4.47 -12.76 5.19
C ILE A 174 -3.68 -12.65 6.48
N LYS A 175 -3.70 -13.72 7.27
CA LYS A 175 -2.85 -13.83 8.46
C LYS A 175 -1.39 -13.91 8.02
N ILE A 176 -0.61 -12.99 8.56
CA ILE A 176 0.84 -12.97 8.47
C ILE A 176 1.40 -14.17 9.25
N PRO A 177 2.25 -15.02 8.65
CA PRO A 177 2.92 -16.10 9.37
C PRO A 177 3.66 -15.57 10.61
N PRO A 178 3.57 -16.22 11.78
CA PRO A 178 4.20 -15.77 13.02
C PRO A 178 5.71 -15.54 12.90
N GLU A 179 6.40 -16.30 12.04
CA GLU A 179 7.83 -16.21 11.78
C GLU A 179 8.23 -14.92 11.03
N LEU A 180 7.26 -14.31 10.37
CA LEU A 180 7.40 -13.01 9.69
C LEU A 180 6.83 -11.88 10.56
N SER A 181 5.88 -12.19 11.44
CA SER A 181 5.40 -11.26 12.45
C SER A 181 6.50 -10.90 13.44
N ALA A 182 6.50 -9.67 13.97
CA ALA A 182 7.34 -9.36 15.12
C ALA A 182 6.88 -10.22 16.31
N GLU A 183 7.82 -10.77 17.08
CA GLU A 183 7.51 -11.33 18.41
C GLU A 183 6.69 -10.30 19.18
N HIS A 184 5.49 -10.69 19.62
CA HIS A 184 4.64 -9.88 20.50
C HIS A 184 5.38 -9.70 21.82
N GLY A 185 6.14 -8.61 21.93
CA GLY A 185 6.98 -8.31 23.07
C GLY A 185 6.73 -6.90 23.57
N MET A 186 5.49 -6.57 23.90
CA MET A 186 5.16 -5.48 24.82
C MET A 186 3.88 -5.86 25.58
N GLU A 187 4.02 -6.76 26.55
CA GLU A 187 3.10 -6.84 27.70
C GLU A 187 3.30 -5.55 28.52
N ASP A 188 2.54 -4.49 28.23
CA ASP A 188 2.17 -3.54 29.27
C ASP A 188 0.95 -2.70 28.84
N ASP A 189 -0.24 -3.20 29.16
CA ASP A 189 -1.54 -2.62 28.82
C ASP A 189 -1.93 -1.41 29.68
N ASN A 190 -1.06 -0.94 30.61
CA ASN A 190 -1.41 0.06 31.63
C ASN A 190 -0.62 1.38 31.61
N ALA A 191 0.10 1.71 30.53
CA ALA A 191 0.91 2.94 30.51
C ALA A 191 0.11 4.18 30.07
N ASP A 192 0.17 5.24 30.88
CA ASP A 192 -0.38 6.57 30.61
C ASP A 192 0.25 7.21 29.34
N THR A 193 -0.40 8.23 28.79
CA THR A 193 0.00 8.88 27.51
C THR A 193 1.42 9.44 27.49
N HIS A 194 2.00 9.75 28.65
CA HIS A 194 3.36 10.30 28.78
C HIS A 194 4.46 9.23 28.60
N ASP A 195 4.16 7.94 28.86
CA ASP A 195 5.09 6.81 28.72
C ASP A 195 5.18 6.27 27.29
N ARG A 196 4.30 6.72 26.38
CA ARG A 196 4.28 6.26 24.98
C ARG A 196 5.45 6.78 24.16
N GLU A 197 5.99 7.95 24.52
CA GLU A 197 7.19 8.53 23.88
C GLU A 197 8.48 7.77 24.26
N GLU A 198 8.52 7.10 25.42
CA GLU A 198 9.65 6.29 25.90
C GLU A 198 9.69 4.85 25.36
N ARG A 199 8.67 4.41 24.60
CA ARG A 199 8.57 3.05 24.02
C ARG A 199 9.55 2.77 22.87
N CYS A 200 10.70 3.41 22.86
CA CYS A 200 11.77 3.08 21.92
C CYS A 200 13.10 2.75 22.60
N SER A 201 13.05 1.87 23.58
CA SER A 201 14.26 1.36 24.24
C SER A 201 15.10 0.47 23.31
N ARG A 202 14.49 -0.11 22.25
CA ARG A 202 15.12 -1.05 21.31
C ARG A 202 14.61 -0.91 19.85
N PRO A 203 14.82 0.25 19.18
CA PRO A 203 14.22 0.61 17.88
C PRO A 203 14.45 -0.38 16.74
N GLN A 204 15.50 -1.19 16.83
CA GLN A 204 15.99 -2.06 15.75
C GLN A 204 15.97 -3.56 16.13
N ARG A 205 15.56 -3.94 17.34
CA ARG A 205 15.38 -5.36 17.71
C ARG A 205 14.13 -5.93 17.04
N ASN A 206 14.11 -7.24 16.80
CA ASN A 206 13.00 -8.02 16.23
C ASN A 206 12.63 -7.72 14.76
N ARG A 207 13.55 -7.10 14.01
CA ARG A 207 13.36 -6.71 12.60
C ARG A 207 12.07 -5.92 12.35
N CYS A 208 11.37 -5.45 13.39
CA CYS A 208 10.16 -4.63 13.39
C CYS A 208 9.16 -5.00 12.28
N ARG A 209 8.98 -6.30 12.02
CA ARG A 209 8.24 -6.78 10.84
C ARG A 209 6.71 -6.78 11.03
N GLY A 210 6.23 -6.57 12.26
CA GLY A 210 4.82 -6.48 12.61
C GLY A 210 4.59 -5.63 13.87
N MET A 211 3.32 -5.24 14.04
CA MET A 211 2.72 -4.32 15.01
C MET A 211 3.43 -4.16 16.38
N CYS A 212 3.79 -2.93 16.73
CA CYS A 212 3.96 -2.55 18.14
C CYS A 212 2.61 -2.11 18.72
N GLY A 213 1.76 -3.08 19.09
CA GLY A 213 0.52 -2.87 19.86
C GLY A 213 -0.78 -3.28 19.15
N LEU A 214 -1.83 -3.55 19.95
CA LEU A 214 -3.17 -3.89 19.46
C LEU A 214 -3.73 -2.79 18.53
N GLY A 215 -3.98 -3.13 17.26
CA GLY A 215 -4.61 -2.25 16.26
C GLY A 215 -3.69 -1.29 15.50
N CYS A 216 -2.37 -1.55 15.48
CA CYS A 216 -1.34 -0.63 14.99
C CYS A 216 -0.73 -1.05 13.63
N ASN A 217 -0.74 -0.18 12.61
CA ASN A 217 -0.42 -0.57 11.22
C ASN A 217 0.88 0.01 10.64
N CYS A 218 1.48 1.03 11.26
CA CYS A 218 2.34 1.94 10.49
C CYS A 218 3.85 1.96 10.79
N TRP A 219 4.37 1.06 11.62
CA TRP A 219 5.57 1.39 12.41
C TRP A 219 6.89 1.30 11.62
N LYS A 220 7.43 0.11 11.31
CA LYS A 220 8.74 0.03 10.65
C LYS A 220 8.74 0.38 9.17
N TRP A 221 7.71 -0.08 8.45
CA TRP A 221 7.70 -0.04 7.00
C TRP A 221 7.44 1.36 6.43
N ILE A 222 6.83 2.23 7.24
CA ILE A 222 6.52 3.62 6.87
C ILE A 222 7.56 4.56 7.48
N CYS A 223 7.92 4.39 8.76
CA CYS A 223 8.76 5.34 9.47
C CYS A 223 10.21 4.90 9.68
N GLY A 224 10.55 3.67 9.31
CA GLY A 224 11.91 3.13 9.37
C GLY A 224 12.30 2.50 10.71
N ASP A 225 11.42 2.52 11.72
CA ASP A 225 11.69 1.96 13.05
C ASP A 225 10.42 1.45 13.77
N CYS A 226 10.60 0.76 14.90
CA CYS A 226 9.50 0.29 15.76
C CYS A 226 8.89 1.38 16.67
N CYS A 227 9.40 2.62 16.67
CA CYS A 227 9.09 3.61 17.70
C CYS A 227 7.71 4.23 17.52
N TRP A 228 7.11 4.77 18.58
CA TRP A 228 5.90 5.58 18.46
C TRP A 228 6.12 6.87 17.62
N HIS A 229 5.13 7.28 16.82
CA HIS A 229 5.16 8.29 15.76
C HIS A 229 3.76 8.88 15.65
N LEU A 230 3.67 10.20 15.68
CA LEU A 230 2.40 10.93 15.68
C LEU A 230 1.55 10.64 14.44
N GLY A 231 2.18 10.58 13.26
CA GLY A 231 1.47 10.33 11.99
C GLY A 231 0.80 8.97 11.95
N CYS A 232 1.54 7.94 12.36
CA CYS A 232 1.08 6.56 12.45
C CYS A 232 -0.13 6.42 13.39
N TYR A 233 -0.02 6.98 14.59
CA TYR A 233 -1.11 6.96 15.56
C TYR A 233 -2.38 7.64 15.05
N GLN A 234 -2.23 8.81 14.42
CA GLN A 234 -3.37 9.55 13.85
C GLN A 234 -4.02 8.79 12.68
N HIS A 235 -3.23 8.10 11.87
CA HIS A 235 -3.73 7.24 10.79
C HIS A 235 -4.48 6.02 11.34
N ASP A 236 -3.92 5.31 12.33
CA ASP A 236 -4.55 4.14 12.94
C ASP A 236 -5.92 4.49 13.55
N LEU A 237 -6.02 5.63 14.24
CA LEU A 237 -7.31 6.15 14.73
C LEU A 237 -8.32 6.43 13.61
N CYS A 238 -7.85 6.89 12.46
CA CYS A 238 -8.70 7.12 11.29
C CYS A 238 -9.18 5.80 10.67
N CYS A 239 -8.28 4.83 10.51
CA CYS A 239 -8.61 3.50 10.00
C CYS A 239 -9.58 2.73 10.89
N ASN A 240 -9.49 2.87 12.21
CA ASN A 240 -10.45 2.27 13.13
C ASN A 240 -11.87 2.80 12.92
N TYR A 241 -12.01 4.04 12.46
CA TYR A 241 -13.30 4.62 12.14
C TYR A 241 -13.85 4.12 10.79
N SER A 242 -13.05 4.20 9.73
CA SER A 242 -13.44 3.72 8.40
C SER A 242 -12.25 3.11 7.68
N ARG A 243 -12.16 1.78 7.76
CA ARG A 243 -11.12 0.95 7.13
C ARG A 243 -11.08 1.08 5.60
N PHE A 244 -12.19 1.48 4.99
CA PHE A 244 -12.34 1.63 3.54
C PHE A 244 -12.20 3.06 3.06
N SER A 245 -12.08 4.04 3.97
CA SER A 245 -11.88 5.44 3.58
C SER A 245 -10.56 5.60 2.82
N THR A 246 -10.54 6.54 1.87
CA THR A 246 -9.31 6.87 1.15
C THR A 246 -8.21 7.38 2.08
N TYR A 247 -8.57 8.01 3.21
CA TYR A 247 -7.63 8.40 4.27
C TYR A 247 -6.91 7.21 4.90
N CYS A 248 -7.62 6.10 5.10
CA CYS A 248 -7.03 4.87 5.61
C CYS A 248 -6.18 4.17 4.54
N LEU A 249 -6.74 4.01 3.35
CA LEU A 249 -6.11 3.22 2.29
C LEU A 249 -4.90 3.91 1.64
N PHE A 250 -4.84 5.25 1.63
CA PHE A 250 -3.83 6.03 0.90
C PHE A 250 -3.34 7.23 1.72
N PRO A 251 -2.71 7.01 2.88
CA PRO A 251 -2.39 8.10 3.80
C PRO A 251 -1.36 9.11 3.25
N TYR A 252 -0.48 8.70 2.32
CA TYR A 252 0.47 9.62 1.68
C TYR A 252 -0.19 10.64 0.76
N SER A 253 -1.33 10.29 0.15
CA SER A 253 -2.15 11.25 -0.60
C SER A 253 -2.68 12.39 0.30
N TYR A 254 -2.60 12.23 1.63
CA TYR A 254 -3.04 13.22 2.63
C TYR A 254 -1.91 13.67 3.56
N ASN A 255 -0.67 13.71 3.05
CA ASN A 255 0.50 14.23 3.76
C ASN A 255 0.77 13.50 5.09
N LEU A 256 0.78 12.16 5.07
CA LEU A 256 1.29 11.39 6.19
C LEU A 256 2.78 11.68 6.42
N SER A 257 3.12 12.11 7.63
CA SER A 257 4.49 12.27 8.10
C SER A 257 4.63 11.65 9.49
N CYS A 258 5.65 10.83 9.66
CA CYS A 258 5.94 10.15 10.92
C CYS A 258 6.02 11.14 12.10
N SER A 259 6.79 12.22 11.93
CA SER A 259 6.99 13.23 12.96
C SER A 259 5.96 14.37 12.94
N LYS A 260 5.57 14.86 11.76
CA LYS A 260 4.68 16.04 11.64
C LYS A 260 3.19 15.70 11.78
N GLY A 261 2.85 14.42 11.84
CA GLY A 261 1.46 13.95 11.91
C GLY A 261 0.85 13.63 10.55
N PHE A 262 -0.44 13.30 10.58
CA PHE A 262 -1.23 12.93 9.42
C PHE A 262 -2.15 14.08 8.99
N GLY A 263 -1.85 14.71 7.86
CA GLY A 263 -2.63 15.86 7.35
C GLY A 263 -4.12 15.56 7.16
N GLY A 264 -4.48 14.32 6.81
CA GLY A 264 -5.85 13.84 6.67
C GLY A 264 -6.62 13.69 8.00
N TYR A 265 -5.93 13.66 9.14
CA TYR A 265 -6.51 13.26 10.43
C TYR A 265 -7.74 14.06 10.84
N LYS A 266 -7.66 15.40 10.78
CA LYS A 266 -8.78 16.28 11.15
C LYS A 266 -10.01 16.09 10.27
N LYS A 267 -9.80 15.84 8.97
CA LYS A 267 -10.92 15.61 8.03
C LYS A 267 -11.54 14.24 8.29
N CYS A 268 -10.72 13.19 8.42
CA CYS A 268 -11.19 11.84 8.74
C CYS A 268 -12.05 11.79 10.03
N ARG A 269 -11.56 12.42 11.11
CA ARG A 269 -12.27 12.56 12.38
C ARG A 269 -13.64 13.23 12.28
N ARG A 270 -13.82 14.15 11.33
CA ARG A 270 -15.10 14.87 11.12
C ARG A 270 -16.10 14.08 10.29
N MET A 271 -15.64 13.17 9.44
CA MET A 271 -16.54 12.28 8.70
C MET A 271 -17.29 11.37 9.67
N GLY A 272 -16.69 11.06 10.83
CA GLY A 272 -17.32 10.19 11.80
C GLY A 272 -18.40 10.77 12.70
N TRP A 273 -18.83 12.00 12.43
CA TRP A 273 -19.92 12.68 13.13
C TRP A 273 -21.11 12.97 12.21
N ARG A 274 -21.21 12.27 11.07
CA ARG A 274 -22.33 12.31 10.14
C ARG A 274 -23.01 10.96 10.05
#